data_AF-A0A0G0TXT9-F1
#
_entry.id   AF-A0A0G0TXT9-F1
#
_cell.length_a   1.000
_cell.length_b   1.000
_cell.length_c   1.000
_cell.angle_alpha   90.00
_cell.angle_beta   90.00
_cell.angle_gamma   90.00
#
_symmetry.space_group_name_H-M   'P 1'
#
loop_
_entity.id
_entity.type
_entity.pdbx_description
1 polymer ?
#
loop_
_entity_poly.entity_id
_entity_poly.type
_entity_poly.pdbx_seq_one_letter_code
_entity_poly.pdbx_strand_id
1 'polypeptide(L)'
;MMDTVDEKLERSRAVWEMTQTEGWQIIKGLIDREIEIETNDLLECPVAEDLEHKQMIKAYKRILNTVESLLKEREEISKDLQKE
;
A
#
# COMPACT_ATOMS: atom_id res chain seq x y z
N MET A 1 -4.15 22.35 -4.32
CA MET A 1 -5.21 22.45 -3.29
C MET A 1 -4.69 21.71 -2.08
N MET A 2 -4.68 22.34 -0.91
CA MET A 2 -4.21 21.71 0.32
C MET A 2 -5.41 20.97 0.91
N ASP A 3 -5.38 19.63 0.92
CA ASP A 3 -6.48 18.82 1.45
C ASP A 3 -6.75 19.22 2.90
N THR A 4 -8.01 19.47 3.24
CA THR A 4 -8.45 19.78 4.60
C THR A 4 -8.30 18.55 5.51
N VAL A 5 -8.25 18.77 6.83
CA VAL A 5 -8.16 17.66 7.82
C VAL A 5 -9.34 16.70 7.66
N ASP A 6 -10.54 17.23 7.39
CA ASP A 6 -11.74 16.42 7.18
C ASP A 6 -11.64 15.55 5.91
N GLU A 7 -11.11 16.08 4.81
CA GLU A 7 -10.91 15.32 3.56
C GLU A 7 -9.87 14.20 3.74
N LYS A 8 -8.80 14.45 4.50
CA LYS A 8 -7.79 13.45 4.85
C LYS A 8 -8.36 12.35 5.74
N LEU A 9 -9.18 12.73 6.72
CA LEU A 9 -9.85 11.77 7.61
C LEU A 9 -10.86 10.90 6.84
N GLU A 10 -11.66 11.48 5.97
CA GLU A 10 -12.64 10.74 5.16
C GLU A 10 -11.95 9.77 4.20
N ARG A 11 -10.89 10.23 3.52
CA ARG A 11 -10.10 9.37 2.63
C ARG A 11 -9.46 8.21 3.38
N SER A 12 -8.82 8.48 4.51
CA SER A 12 -8.14 7.44 5.29
C SER A 12 -9.13 6.46 5.93
N ARG A 13 -10.33 6.92 6.31
CA ARG A 13 -11.44 6.08 6.75
C ARG A 13 -11.92 5.15 5.64
N ALA A 14 -12.16 5.66 4.43
CA ALA A 14 -12.58 4.82 3.30
C ALA A 14 -11.56 3.73 2.98
N VAL A 15 -10.26 4.07 3.02
CA VAL A 15 -9.18 3.07 2.87
C VAL A 15 -9.22 2.04 3.99
N TRP A 16 -9.39 2.47 5.25
CA TRP A 16 -9.49 1.55 6.37
C TRP A 16 -10.67 0.57 6.20
N GLU A 17 -11.87 1.07 5.88
CA GLU A 17 -13.05 0.24 5.66
C GLU A 17 -12.81 -0.77 4.52
N MET A 18 -12.20 -0.33 3.42
CA MET A 18 -11.78 -1.21 2.33
C MET A 18 -10.84 -2.32 2.82
N THR A 19 -9.86 -2.01 3.66
CA THR A 19 -8.91 -3.03 4.17
C THR A 19 -9.54 -4.10 5.04
N GLN A 20 -10.73 -3.85 5.60
CA GLN A 20 -11.47 -4.85 6.39
C GLN A 20 -12.23 -5.86 5.52
N THR A 21 -12.33 -5.63 4.21
CA THR A 21 -13.07 -6.51 3.30
C THR A 21 -12.28 -7.76 2.93
N GLU A 22 -12.98 -8.88 2.71
CA GLU A 22 -12.39 -10.11 2.18
C GLU A 22 -11.73 -9.87 0.81
N GLY A 23 -12.34 -9.03 -0.03
CA GLY A 23 -11.78 -8.65 -1.32
C GLY A 23 -10.39 -8.01 -1.20
N TRP A 24 -10.17 -7.15 -0.22
CA TRP A 24 -8.84 -6.60 0.04
C TRP A 24 -7.84 -7.67 0.49
N GLN A 25 -8.23 -8.60 1.36
CA GLN A 25 -7.34 -9.67 1.81
C GLN A 25 -6.91 -10.56 0.64
N ILE A 26 -7.83 -10.87 -0.29
CA ILE A 26 -7.54 -11.59 -1.53
C ILE A 26 -6.55 -10.80 -2.39
N ILE A 27 -6.84 -9.53 -2.67
CA ILE A 27 -5.99 -8.67 -3.51
C ILE A 27 -4.60 -8.52 -2.89
N LYS A 28 -4.51 -8.26 -1.59
CA LYS A 28 -3.24 -8.15 -0.87
C LYS A 28 -2.44 -9.45 -1.00
N GLY A 29 -3.08 -10.61 -0.80
CA GLY A 29 -2.44 -11.91 -0.99
C GLY A 29 -1.92 -12.14 -2.41
N LEU A 30 -2.66 -11.70 -3.43
CA LEU A 30 -2.20 -11.75 -4.82
C LEU A 30 -1.00 -10.85 -5.08
N ILE A 31 -1.02 -9.61 -4.54
CA ILE A 31 0.10 -8.67 -4.63
C ILE A 31 1.34 -9.24 -3.93
N ASP A 32 1.18 -9.79 -2.73
CA ASP A 32 2.28 -10.37 -1.96
C ASP A 32 2.91 -11.56 -2.72
N ARG A 33 2.07 -12.41 -3.33
CA ARG A 33 2.52 -13.53 -4.17
C ARG A 33 3.24 -13.07 -5.43
N GLU A 34 2.77 -12.03 -6.08
CA GLU A 34 3.42 -11.50 -7.28
C GLU A 34 4.80 -10.91 -6.95
N ILE A 35 4.92 -10.19 -5.84
CA ILE A 35 6.22 -9.73 -5.34
C ILE A 35 7.17 -10.92 -5.12
N GLU A 36 6.67 -12.01 -4.54
CA GLU A 36 7.47 -13.22 -4.31
C GLU A 36 7.96 -13.84 -5.63
N ILE A 37 7.07 -14.00 -6.61
CA ILE A 37 7.41 -14.53 -7.95
C ILE A 37 8.48 -13.64 -8.60
N GLU A 38 8.21 -12.34 -8.73
CA GLU A 38 9.12 -11.40 -9.36
C GLU A 38 10.48 -11.32 -8.64
N THR A 39 10.49 -11.47 -7.31
CA THR A 39 11.73 -11.51 -6.52
C THR A 39 12.51 -12.80 -6.76
N ASN A 40 11.84 -13.93 -6.92
CA ASN A 40 12.48 -15.20 -7.26
C ASN A 40 13.03 -15.17 -8.69
N ASP A 41 12.27 -14.62 -9.64
CA ASP A 41 12.71 -14.47 -11.04
C ASP A 41 13.98 -13.61 -11.12
N LEU A 42 14.11 -12.56 -10.29
CA LEU A 42 15.33 -11.77 -10.18
C LEU A 42 16.59 -12.57 -9.78
N LEU A 43 16.44 -13.69 -9.07
CA LEU A 43 17.59 -14.52 -8.66
C LEU A 43 18.15 -15.32 -9.84
N GLU A 44 17.32 -15.64 -10.82
CA GLU A 44 17.66 -16.46 -11.99
C GLU A 44 17.79 -15.62 -13.28
N CYS A 45 17.37 -14.35 -13.24
CA CYS A 45 17.33 -13.42 -14.35
C CYS A 45 18.73 -12.87 -14.74
N PRO A 46 19.07 -12.80 -16.04
CA PRO A 46 20.20 -12.03 -16.52
C PRO A 46 20.06 -10.53 -16.17
N VAL A 47 21.16 -9.88 -15.75
CA VAL A 47 21.17 -8.45 -15.35
C VAL A 47 20.56 -7.51 -16.39
N ALA A 48 20.61 -7.86 -17.68
CA ALA A 48 20.02 -7.06 -18.75
C ALA A 48 18.48 -6.99 -18.72
N GLU A 49 17.83 -7.97 -18.09
CA GLU A 49 16.37 -8.13 -18.04
C GLU A 49 15.81 -7.81 -16.63
N ASP A 50 16.69 -7.60 -15.65
CA ASP A 50 16.32 -7.40 -14.24
C ASP A 50 15.56 -6.09 -13.94
N LEU A 51 15.59 -5.14 -14.88
CA LEU A 51 14.99 -3.82 -14.71
C LEU A 51 13.46 -3.91 -14.68
N GLU A 52 12.86 -4.77 -15.49
CA GLU A 52 11.40 -4.92 -15.58
C GLU A 52 10.84 -5.51 -14.28
N HIS A 53 11.40 -6.62 -13.82
CA HIS A 53 11.04 -7.26 -12.56
C HIS A 53 11.18 -6.29 -11.36
N LYS A 54 12.27 -5.53 -11.29
CA LYS A 54 12.47 -4.50 -10.25
C LYS A 54 11.39 -3.40 -10.30
N GLN A 55 10.96 -3.00 -11.49
CA GLN A 55 9.90 -1.98 -11.64
C GLN A 55 8.55 -2.51 -11.18
N MET A 56 8.20 -3.76 -11.50
CA MET A 56 6.97 -4.41 -11.05
C MET A 56 6.94 -4.53 -9.53
N ILE A 57 8.00 -5.06 -8.90
CA ILE A 57 8.11 -5.15 -7.44
C ILE A 57 7.95 -3.76 -6.79
N LYS A 58 8.57 -2.73 -7.37
CA LYS A 58 8.47 -1.36 -6.86
C LYS A 58 7.05 -0.82 -6.95
N ALA A 59 6.32 -1.10 -8.03
CA ALA A 59 4.94 -0.68 -8.19
C ALA A 59 4.03 -1.35 -7.13
N TYR A 60 4.14 -2.67 -6.95
CA TYR A 60 3.37 -3.40 -5.94
C TYR A 60 3.65 -2.90 -4.53
N LYS A 61 4.91 -2.76 -4.15
CA LYS A 61 5.30 -2.21 -2.83
C LYS A 61 4.78 -0.79 -2.63
N ARG A 62 4.74 0.04 -3.69
CA ARG A 62 4.21 1.40 -3.60
C ARG A 62 2.71 1.42 -3.26
N ILE A 63 1.93 0.49 -3.82
CA ILE A 63 0.50 0.37 -3.52
C ILE A 63 0.32 0.01 -2.04
N LEU A 64 1.01 -1.03 -1.57
CA LEU A 64 0.95 -1.46 -0.17
C LEU A 64 1.36 -0.32 0.79
N ASN A 65 2.48 0.34 0.51
CA ASN A 65 2.96 1.46 1.33
C ASN A 65 2.00 2.65 1.34
N THR A 66 1.31 2.92 0.23
CA THR A 66 0.32 4.00 0.18
C THR A 66 -0.86 3.70 1.09
N VAL A 67 -1.34 2.46 1.09
CA VAL A 67 -2.40 2.01 2.01
C VAL A 67 -1.94 2.10 3.45
N GLU A 68 -0.76 1.58 3.77
CA GLU A 68 -0.20 1.66 5.14
C GLU A 68 -0.01 3.11 5.61
N SER A 69 0.45 4.00 4.74
CA SER A 69 0.63 5.41 5.07
C SER A 69 -0.70 6.08 5.40
N LEU A 70 -1.76 5.80 4.63
CA LEU A 70 -3.10 6.34 4.89
C LEU A 70 -3.70 5.79 6.19
N LEU A 71 -3.41 4.53 6.52
CA LEU A 71 -3.82 3.95 7.80
C LEU A 71 -3.10 4.63 8.99
N LYS A 72 -1.80 4.90 8.87
CA LYS A 72 -1.03 5.64 9.88
C LYS A 72 -1.53 7.08 10.03
N GLU A 73 -1.81 7.77 8.93
CA GLU A 73 -2.36 9.13 8.95
C GLU A 73 -3.68 9.19 9.73
N ARG A 74 -4.55 8.18 9.59
CA ARG A 74 -5.77 8.07 10.40
C ARG A 74 -5.47 7.94 11.89
N GLU A 75 -4.51 7.08 12.26
CA GLU A 75 -4.14 6.90 13.67
C GLU A 75 -3.57 8.18 14.29
N GLU A 76 -2.80 8.94 13.51
CA GLU A 76 -2.24 10.23 13.93
C GLU A 76 -3.36 11.27 14.11
N ILE A 77 -4.24 11.45 13.12
CA ILE A 77 -5.37 12.39 13.22
C ILE A 77 -6.29 12.01 14.39
N SER A 78 -6.58 10.72 14.59
CA SER A 78 -7.40 10.27 15.71
C SER A 78 -6.77 10.53 17.07
N LYS A 79 -5.43 10.47 17.18
CA LYS A 79 -4.72 10.78 18.44
C LYS A 79 -4.72 12.27 18.72
N ASP A 80 -4.62 13.09 17.69
CA ASP A 80 -4.62 14.55 17.83
C ASP A 80 -6.00 15.07 18.25
N LEU A 81 -7.08 14.53 17.67
CA LEU A 81 -8.46 14.82 18.08
C LEU A 81 -8.81 14.39 19.51
N GLN A 82 -8.08 13.42 20.10
CA GLN A 82 -8.27 12.98 21.49
C GLN A 82 -7.51 13.85 22.51
N LYS A 83 -6.57 14.68 22.05
CA LYS A 83 -5.75 15.56 22.89
C LYS A 83 -6.27 17.00 22.94
N GLU A 84 -7.14 17.38 22.01
CA GLU A 84 -7.95 18.62 22.06
C GLU A 84 -9.15 18.47 23.00
#